data_AF-A0A1V6A565-F1
#
_entry.id   AF-A0A1V6A565-F1
#
_cell.length_a   1.000
_cell.length_b   1.000
_cell.length_c   1.000
_cell.angle_alpha   90.00
_cell.angle_beta   90.00
_cell.angle_gamma   90.00
#
_symmetry.space_group_name_H-M   'P 1'
#
loop_
_entity.id
_entity.type
_entity.pdbx_description
1 polymer ?
#
loop_
_entity_poly.entity_id
_entity_poly.type
_entity_poly.pdbx_seq_one_letter_code
_entity_poly.pdbx_strand_id
1 'polypeptide(L)'
;MRKLLLYMVCLFLVFAEGAQAQDLDYKFLDAIKILENKFGTVLPKSINSQTCDFSFSAPYAKICDLITSVDNKNIKIEKITIFGRDKEMAAIAMSLVCGENMPNINAQKVSAFCNLCKDSRLPWVSNKGKNKNITVTMIETTFGDNVTIKGIADKSGLVFSDLFPILNGIRSISAPFFERGKFFDTEDGRKMEYTLQCKWGAKF
;
A
#
# COMPACT_ATOMS: atom_id res chain seq x y z
N MET A 1 13.69 6.22 29.19
CA MET A 1 13.52 7.69 29.03
C MET A 1 13.12 8.12 27.61
N ARG A 2 13.70 7.56 26.52
CA ARG A 2 13.34 7.93 25.12
C ARG A 2 11.89 7.59 24.69
N LYS A 3 11.28 6.56 25.28
CA LYS A 3 9.87 6.18 25.06
C LYS A 3 8.85 7.14 25.70
N LEU A 4 9.20 7.77 26.83
CA LEU A 4 8.34 8.76 27.49
C LEU A 4 8.28 10.07 26.71
N LEU A 5 9.38 10.46 26.07
CA LEU A 5 9.45 11.64 25.22
C LEU A 5 8.58 11.49 23.96
N LEU A 6 8.46 10.29 23.39
CA LEU A 6 7.64 10.03 22.21
C LEU A 6 6.14 10.17 22.52
N TYR A 7 5.70 9.66 23.67
CA TYR A 7 4.34 9.87 24.19
C TYR A 7 4.06 11.35 24.48
N MET A 8 5.04 12.10 25.00
CA MET A 8 4.92 13.54 25.18
C MET A 8 4.85 14.33 23.88
N VAL A 9 5.56 13.91 22.82
CA VAL A 9 5.54 14.62 21.52
C VAL A 9 4.21 14.37 20.79
N CYS A 10 3.61 13.18 20.91
CA CYS A 10 2.22 12.96 20.50
C CYS A 10 1.23 13.80 21.33
N LEU A 11 1.47 13.95 22.65
CA LEU A 11 0.66 14.83 23.50
C LEU A 11 0.77 16.31 23.09
N PHE A 12 1.94 16.80 22.69
CA PHE A 12 2.16 18.23 22.40
C PHE A 12 1.61 18.69 21.05
N LEU A 13 1.48 17.81 20.06
CA LEU A 13 0.79 18.14 18.80
C LEU A 13 -0.75 18.18 18.96
N VAL A 14 -1.26 17.72 20.10
CA VAL A 14 -2.68 17.57 20.41
C VAL A 14 -3.26 18.74 21.22
N PHE A 15 -2.44 19.57 21.87
CA PHE A 15 -2.96 20.65 22.75
C PHE A 15 -3.53 21.89 22.03
N ALA A 16 -3.65 21.88 20.71
CA ALA A 16 -4.32 22.97 19.98
C ALA A 16 -5.84 22.79 19.88
N GLU A 17 -6.40 21.60 20.07
CA GLU A 17 -7.85 21.34 19.97
C GLU A 17 -8.33 20.45 21.13
N GLY A 18 -8.65 21.11 22.24
CA GLY A 18 -9.03 20.49 23.51
C GLY A 18 -10.31 19.65 23.43
N ALA A 19 -10.32 18.57 24.22
CA ALA A 19 -11.43 17.65 24.53
C ALA A 19 -11.77 16.54 23.52
N GLN A 20 -11.41 16.59 22.22
CA GLN A 20 -11.64 15.46 21.31
C GLN A 20 -10.48 14.45 21.27
N ALA A 21 -9.23 14.89 21.39
CA ALA A 21 -8.08 14.04 21.13
C ALA A 21 -7.82 12.90 22.15
N GLN A 22 -8.33 12.99 23.38
CA GLN A 22 -8.13 11.93 24.38
C GLN A 22 -8.90 10.63 24.05
N ASP A 23 -10.02 10.72 23.34
CA ASP A 23 -10.85 9.55 22.97
C ASP A 23 -10.46 8.99 21.58
N LEU A 24 -9.83 9.83 20.75
CA LEU A 24 -9.26 9.47 19.45
C LEU A 24 -8.09 8.49 19.58
N ASP A 25 -7.25 8.65 20.60
CA ASP A 25 -6.00 7.91 20.76
C ASP A 25 -6.26 6.43 21.09
N TYR A 26 -7.29 6.11 21.88
CA TYR A 26 -7.58 4.73 22.33
C TYR A 26 -8.05 3.78 21.24
N LYS A 27 -8.76 4.26 20.23
CA LYS A 27 -9.36 3.37 19.22
C LYS A 27 -8.34 2.76 18.26
N PHE A 28 -7.25 3.47 17.97
CA PHE A 28 -6.18 2.99 17.11
C PHE A 28 -4.96 2.49 17.87
N LEU A 29 -4.86 2.76 19.17
CA LEU A 29 -3.74 2.37 20.04
C LEU A 29 -3.38 0.88 19.93
N ASP A 30 -4.36 -0.01 19.81
CA ASP A 30 -4.10 -1.45 19.65
C ASP A 30 -3.50 -1.80 18.28
N ALA A 31 -4.01 -1.22 17.19
CA ALA A 31 -3.41 -1.39 15.87
C ALA A 31 -1.99 -0.80 15.81
N ILE A 32 -1.78 0.37 16.43
CA ILE A 32 -0.46 1.00 16.54
C ILE A 32 0.50 0.07 17.28
N LYS A 33 0.12 -0.47 18.44
CA LYS A 33 0.95 -1.43 19.20
C LYS A 33 1.26 -2.69 18.42
N ILE A 34 0.29 -3.25 17.70
CA ILE A 34 0.49 -4.44 16.86
C ILE A 34 1.52 -4.15 15.77
N LEU A 35 1.37 -3.00 15.09
CA LEU A 35 2.29 -2.57 14.05
C LEU A 35 3.69 -2.29 14.62
N GLU A 36 3.78 -1.61 15.76
CA GLU A 36 5.05 -1.29 16.41
C GLU A 36 5.80 -2.55 16.87
N ASN A 37 5.08 -3.51 17.47
CA ASN A 37 5.66 -4.76 17.93
C ASN A 37 6.20 -5.61 16.77
N LYS A 38 5.56 -5.56 15.60
CA LYS A 38 5.94 -6.38 14.44
C LYS A 38 6.95 -5.72 13.51
N PHE A 39 6.90 -4.40 13.36
CA PHE A 39 7.64 -3.66 12.32
C PHE A 39 8.55 -2.56 12.88
N GLY A 40 8.65 -2.41 14.20
CA GLY A 40 9.43 -1.36 14.84
C GLY A 40 8.68 -0.02 14.83
N THR A 41 9.35 1.10 14.99
CA THR A 41 8.69 2.42 15.08
C THR A 41 7.80 2.70 13.86
N VAL A 42 6.49 2.77 14.08
CA VAL A 42 5.51 3.18 13.08
C VAL A 42 5.02 4.57 13.46
N LEU A 43 5.30 5.56 12.61
CA LEU A 43 4.87 6.94 12.85
C LEU A 43 3.50 7.15 12.19
N PRO A 44 2.45 7.49 12.96
CA PRO A 44 1.22 7.99 12.39
C PRO A 44 1.51 9.28 11.64
N LYS A 45 1.07 9.37 10.39
CA LYS A 45 1.17 10.59 9.59
C LYS A 45 0.05 11.57 9.89
N SER A 46 -1.14 11.02 10.14
CA SER A 46 -2.36 11.76 10.45
C SER A 46 -3.29 10.85 11.24
N ILE A 47 -3.92 11.39 12.27
CA ILE A 47 -4.94 10.71 13.07
C ILE A 47 -6.12 11.66 13.20
N ASN A 48 -7.32 11.18 12.89
CA ASN A 48 -8.57 11.85 13.24
C ASN A 48 -9.54 10.82 13.86
N SER A 49 -10.77 11.26 14.14
CA SER A 49 -11.76 10.45 14.87
C SER A 49 -12.22 9.20 14.15
N GLN A 50 -11.95 9.10 12.85
CA GLN A 50 -12.40 8.02 12.00
C GLN A 50 -11.26 7.31 11.30
N THR A 51 -10.15 7.99 10.99
CA THR A 51 -9.05 7.44 10.20
C THR A 51 -7.68 7.65 10.83
N CYS A 52 -6.76 6.72 10.55
CA CYS A 52 -5.38 6.79 10.98
C CYS A 52 -4.45 6.31 9.86
N ASP A 53 -3.56 7.19 9.40
CA ASP A 53 -2.62 6.90 8.32
C ASP A 53 -1.23 6.57 8.84
N PHE A 54 -0.62 5.53 8.26
CA PHE A 54 0.71 5.07 8.62
C PHE A 54 1.63 5.05 7.42
N SER A 55 2.93 5.17 7.70
CA SER A 55 3.94 4.78 6.73
C SER A 55 5.16 4.17 7.41
N PHE A 56 5.60 3.03 6.89
CA PHE A 56 6.72 2.28 7.41
C PHE A 56 7.33 1.41 6.29
N SER A 57 8.38 0.66 6.60
CA SER A 57 9.01 -0.27 5.67
C SER A 57 8.94 -1.69 6.21
N ALA A 58 8.62 -2.65 5.35
CA ALA A 58 8.58 -4.06 5.72
C ALA A 58 9.00 -4.94 4.53
N PRO A 59 9.51 -6.17 4.78
CA PRO A 59 9.76 -7.13 3.71
C PRO A 59 8.47 -7.49 2.96
N TYR A 60 8.54 -7.70 1.65
CA TYR A 60 7.37 -8.17 0.87
C TYR A 60 6.76 -9.44 1.45
N ALA A 61 7.59 -10.34 1.97
CA ALA A 61 7.18 -11.57 2.64
C ALA A 61 6.14 -11.35 3.75
N LYS A 62 6.24 -10.22 4.48
CA LYS A 62 5.47 -9.90 5.69
C LYS A 62 4.19 -9.09 5.44
N ILE A 63 3.92 -8.66 4.21
CA ILE A 63 2.72 -7.86 3.88
C ILE A 63 1.42 -8.59 4.25
N CYS A 64 1.37 -9.90 4.02
CA CYS A 64 0.19 -10.70 4.36
C CYS A 64 -0.07 -10.76 5.86
N ASP A 65 0.96 -11.15 6.62
CA ASP A 65 0.92 -11.18 8.08
C ASP A 65 0.49 -9.81 8.64
N LEU A 66 0.96 -8.73 8.02
CA LEU A 66 0.62 -7.37 8.40
C LEU A 66 -0.88 -7.09 8.25
N ILE A 67 -1.43 -7.32 7.06
CA ILE A 67 -2.85 -7.06 6.75
C ILE A 67 -3.75 -7.84 7.73
N THR A 68 -3.45 -9.12 7.94
CA THR A 68 -4.25 -9.99 8.82
C THR A 68 -4.10 -9.66 10.31
N SER A 69 -3.03 -8.97 10.71
CA SER A 69 -2.82 -8.61 12.12
C SER A 69 -3.53 -7.31 12.51
N VAL A 70 -3.76 -6.43 11.54
CA VAL A 70 -4.34 -5.11 11.78
C VAL A 70 -5.84 -5.11 11.54
N ASP A 71 -6.32 -5.84 10.54
CA ASP A 71 -7.76 -6.01 10.31
C ASP A 71 -8.40 -6.80 11.44
N ASN A 72 -9.23 -6.13 12.24
CA ASN A 72 -9.95 -6.72 13.36
C ASN A 72 -11.38 -6.15 13.44
N LYS A 73 -12.16 -6.56 14.45
CA LYS A 73 -13.58 -6.16 14.56
C LYS A 73 -13.79 -4.64 14.65
N ASN A 74 -12.85 -3.91 15.22
CA ASN A 74 -12.99 -2.49 15.53
C ASN A 74 -12.21 -1.60 14.54
N ILE A 75 -11.15 -2.13 13.94
CA ILE A 75 -10.25 -1.41 13.05
C ILE A 75 -10.17 -2.14 11.72
N LYS A 76 -10.45 -1.42 10.63
CA LYS A 76 -10.42 -1.93 9.25
C LYS A 76 -9.33 -1.22 8.46
N ILE A 77 -8.75 -1.93 7.49
CA ILE A 77 -7.89 -1.30 6.49
C ILE A 77 -8.79 -0.75 5.41
N GLU A 78 -8.88 0.57 5.35
CA GLU A 78 -9.59 1.27 4.28
C GLU A 78 -8.77 1.21 2.98
N LYS A 79 -7.45 1.38 3.10
CA LYS A 79 -6.55 1.48 1.95
C LYS A 79 -5.16 1.01 2.32
N ILE A 80 -4.52 0.30 1.40
CA ILE A 80 -3.10 -0.04 1.49
C ILE A 80 -2.42 0.22 0.15
N THR A 81 -1.23 0.82 0.24
CA THR A 81 -0.38 1.17 -0.89
C THR A 81 1.02 0.62 -0.63
N ILE A 82 1.53 -0.17 -1.57
CA ILE A 82 2.84 -0.81 -1.54
C ILE A 82 3.71 -0.15 -2.60
N PHE A 83 4.83 0.43 -2.17
CA PHE A 83 5.81 1.06 -3.03
C PHE A 83 7.04 0.17 -3.20
N GLY A 84 7.51 0.06 -4.42
CA GLY A 84 8.71 -0.68 -4.76
C GLY A 84 9.96 -0.14 -4.08
N ARG A 85 10.73 -1.00 -3.40
CA ARG A 85 12.05 -0.68 -2.84
C ARG A 85 13.04 -1.81 -3.08
N ASP A 86 14.32 -1.44 -3.14
CA ASP A 86 15.44 -2.38 -3.33
C ASP A 86 15.49 -3.42 -2.19
N LYS A 87 16.14 -4.57 -2.48
CA LYS A 87 16.49 -5.61 -1.49
C LYS A 87 15.30 -6.27 -0.79
N GLU A 88 14.26 -6.64 -1.54
CA GLU A 88 13.08 -7.36 -1.02
C GLU A 88 12.26 -6.62 0.05
N MET A 89 12.50 -5.31 0.20
CA MET A 89 11.76 -4.43 1.08
C MET A 89 10.69 -3.68 0.30
N ALA A 90 9.61 -3.32 0.97
CA ALA A 90 8.57 -2.43 0.47
C ALA A 90 8.41 -1.22 1.40
N ALA A 91 8.14 -0.05 0.83
CA ALA A 91 7.55 1.03 1.61
C ALA A 91 6.03 0.83 1.62
N ILE A 92 5.41 0.90 2.78
CA ILE A 92 3.98 0.66 2.95
C ILE A 92 3.34 1.94 3.46
N ALA A 93 2.27 2.37 2.80
CA ALA A 93 1.34 3.35 3.32
C ALA A 93 -0.01 2.66 3.55
N MET A 94 -0.65 2.92 4.69
CA MET A 94 -1.88 2.26 5.08
C MET A 94 -2.80 3.26 5.78
N SER A 95 -4.06 3.33 5.34
CA SER A 95 -5.15 4.01 6.04
C SER A 95 -5.97 2.98 6.80
N LEU A 96 -6.12 3.21 8.09
CA LEU A 96 -7.03 2.47 8.96
C LEU A 96 -8.26 3.30 9.26
N VAL A 97 -9.40 2.65 9.41
CA VAL A 97 -10.67 3.27 9.77
C VAL A 97 -11.34 2.55 10.92
N CYS A 98 -12.02 3.29 11.80
CA CYS A 98 -12.88 2.69 12.83
C CYS A 98 -14.11 2.07 12.16
N GLY A 99 -14.27 0.76 12.25
CA GLY A 99 -15.18 0.02 11.39
C GLY A 99 -16.07 -0.98 12.12
N GLU A 100 -16.88 -0.54 13.08
CA GLU A 100 -17.94 -1.38 13.64
C GLU A 100 -18.96 -1.84 12.58
N ASN A 101 -19.13 -1.04 11.51
CA ASN A 101 -20.10 -1.27 10.43
C ASN A 101 -19.46 -1.56 9.05
N MET A 102 -18.13 -1.74 8.98
CA MET A 102 -17.47 -2.08 7.73
C MET A 102 -17.30 -3.60 7.59
N PRO A 103 -17.56 -4.17 6.39
CA PRO A 103 -17.37 -5.59 6.17
C PRO A 103 -15.89 -5.96 6.36
N ASN A 104 -15.65 -7.18 6.86
CA ASN A 104 -14.29 -7.73 6.90
C ASN A 104 -13.69 -7.77 5.50
N ILE A 105 -12.38 -7.56 5.43
CA ILE A 105 -11.66 -7.67 4.16
C ILE A 105 -11.78 -9.13 3.69
N ASN A 106 -12.13 -9.32 2.42
CA ASN A 106 -12.20 -10.65 1.85
C ASN A 106 -10.79 -11.29 1.86
N ALA A 107 -10.62 -12.36 2.64
CA ALA A 107 -9.35 -13.06 2.80
C ALA A 107 -8.73 -13.53 1.46
N GLN A 108 -9.56 -13.86 0.47
CA GLN A 108 -9.09 -14.21 -0.86
C GLN A 108 -8.48 -13.00 -1.58
N LYS A 109 -9.08 -11.81 -1.46
CA LYS A 109 -8.51 -10.56 -1.99
C LYS A 109 -7.20 -10.19 -1.29
N VAL A 110 -7.09 -10.42 0.02
CA VAL A 110 -5.82 -10.26 0.76
C VAL A 110 -4.75 -11.19 0.19
N SER A 111 -5.07 -12.48 0.02
CA SER A 111 -4.14 -13.46 -0.56
C SER A 111 -3.73 -13.08 -1.99
N ALA A 112 -4.68 -12.69 -2.85
CA ALA A 112 -4.41 -12.20 -4.19
C ALA A 112 -3.47 -10.99 -4.19
N PHE A 113 -3.73 -10.01 -3.32
CA PHE A 113 -2.89 -8.82 -3.19
C PHE A 113 -1.46 -9.17 -2.80
N CYS A 114 -1.27 -10.03 -1.79
CA CYS A 114 0.06 -10.47 -1.39
C CYS A 114 0.80 -11.22 -2.51
N ASN A 115 0.09 -12.09 -3.24
CA ASN A 115 0.68 -12.83 -4.35
C ASN A 115 1.07 -11.89 -5.49
N LEU A 116 0.22 -10.91 -5.82
CA LEU A 116 0.53 -9.87 -6.78
C LEU A 116 1.77 -9.08 -6.37
N CYS A 117 1.86 -8.63 -5.11
CA CYS A 117 3.01 -7.86 -4.64
C CYS A 117 4.33 -8.65 -4.68
N LYS A 118 4.28 -9.98 -4.56
CA LYS A 118 5.45 -10.87 -4.58
C LYS A 118 5.76 -11.46 -5.97
N ASP A 119 4.91 -11.21 -6.97
CA ASP A 119 5.06 -11.85 -8.28
C ASP A 119 6.36 -11.40 -8.95
N SER A 120 7.27 -12.37 -9.17
CA SER A 120 8.60 -12.11 -9.71
C SER A 120 8.61 -11.63 -11.17
N ARG A 121 7.47 -11.75 -11.88
CA ARG A 121 7.33 -11.28 -13.25
C ARG A 121 7.05 -9.78 -13.32
N LEU A 122 6.54 -9.17 -12.24
CA LEU A 122 6.33 -7.73 -12.22
C LEU A 122 7.68 -7.01 -12.28
N PRO A 123 7.82 -6.02 -13.18
CA PRO A 123 9.07 -5.27 -13.32
C PRO A 123 9.15 -4.20 -12.23
N TRP A 124 9.24 -4.60 -10.97
CA TRP A 124 9.40 -3.67 -9.86
C TRP A 124 10.63 -2.79 -10.06
N VAL A 125 10.53 -1.52 -9.68
CA VAL A 125 11.65 -0.54 -9.70
C VAL A 125 12.93 -1.08 -9.04
N SER A 126 12.80 -2.03 -8.11
CA SER A 126 13.89 -2.66 -7.38
C SER A 126 14.61 -3.80 -8.11
N ASN A 127 13.99 -4.36 -9.15
CA ASN A 127 14.56 -5.43 -9.97
C ASN A 127 15.37 -4.84 -11.14
N LYS A 128 16.36 -3.99 -10.85
CA LYS A 128 17.18 -3.21 -11.82
C LYS A 128 17.94 -4.02 -12.90
N GLY A 129 17.70 -5.32 -13.06
CA GLY A 129 18.31 -6.19 -14.07
C GLY A 129 17.42 -6.65 -15.24
N LYS A 130 16.09 -6.55 -15.16
CA LYS A 130 15.18 -7.05 -16.22
C LYS A 130 14.12 -5.98 -16.55
N ASN A 131 14.09 -5.52 -17.80
CA ASN A 131 13.22 -4.45 -18.33
C ASN A 131 13.42 -3.06 -17.70
N LYS A 132 14.50 -2.36 -18.10
CA LYS A 132 14.72 -0.95 -17.72
C LYS A 132 13.66 0.01 -18.27
N ASN A 133 12.95 -0.40 -19.33
CA ASN A 133 12.11 0.50 -20.11
C ASN A 133 10.67 0.60 -19.59
N ILE A 134 10.28 -0.25 -18.64
CA ILE A 134 8.99 -0.19 -17.95
C ILE A 134 9.15 -0.71 -16.53
N THR A 135 8.66 0.06 -15.57
CA THR A 135 8.81 -0.23 -14.14
C THR A 135 7.48 -0.07 -13.42
N VAL A 136 7.17 -0.98 -12.49
CA VAL A 136 6.09 -0.83 -11.51
C VAL A 136 6.68 -0.17 -10.27
N THR A 137 6.08 0.93 -9.84
CA THR A 137 6.51 1.70 -8.68
C THR A 137 5.56 1.55 -7.50
N MET A 138 4.28 1.25 -7.77
CA MET A 138 3.23 1.21 -6.75
C MET A 138 2.14 0.20 -7.12
N ILE A 139 1.64 -0.52 -6.11
CA ILE A 139 0.37 -1.23 -6.16
C ILE A 139 -0.48 -0.78 -4.99
N GLU A 140 -1.76 -0.49 -5.24
CA GLU A 140 -2.68 0.11 -4.29
C GLU A 140 -4.04 -0.57 -4.33
N THR A 141 -4.66 -0.78 -3.17
CA THR A 141 -6.04 -1.27 -3.10
C THR A 141 -6.78 -0.79 -1.85
N THR A 142 -8.10 -0.71 -1.99
CA THR A 142 -9.08 -0.59 -0.90
C THR A 142 -9.77 -1.92 -0.61
N PHE A 143 -9.32 -3.02 -1.24
CA PHE A 143 -9.97 -4.33 -1.28
C PHE A 143 -11.41 -4.33 -1.83
N GLY A 144 -11.83 -3.23 -2.49
CA GLY A 144 -12.98 -3.19 -3.38
C GLY A 144 -12.79 -4.10 -4.60
N ASP A 145 -13.44 -3.83 -5.73
CA ASP A 145 -13.37 -4.74 -6.88
C ASP A 145 -12.09 -4.62 -7.70
N ASN A 146 -11.38 -3.51 -7.52
CA ASN A 146 -10.19 -3.18 -8.30
C ASN A 146 -8.93 -3.07 -7.44
N VAL A 147 -7.81 -3.28 -8.12
CA VAL A 147 -6.46 -2.98 -7.65
C VAL A 147 -5.81 -2.05 -8.67
N THR A 148 -5.15 -1.01 -8.16
CA THR A 148 -4.47 -0.01 -8.96
C THR A 148 -2.99 -0.32 -9.03
N ILE A 149 -2.41 -0.25 -10.23
CA ILE A 149 -0.97 -0.41 -10.47
C ILE A 149 -0.45 0.87 -11.12
N LYS A 150 0.61 1.44 -10.56
CA LYS A 150 1.27 2.63 -11.14
C LYS A 150 2.75 2.35 -11.38
N GLY A 151 3.30 3.09 -12.33
CA GLY A 151 4.68 2.95 -12.71
C GLY A 151 5.13 3.97 -13.72
N ILE A 152 6.35 3.76 -14.23
CA ILE A 152 7.00 4.63 -15.21
C ILE A 152 7.43 3.77 -16.40
N ALA A 153 7.17 4.25 -17.61
CA ALA A 153 7.63 3.65 -18.85
C ALA A 153 8.37 4.67 -19.71
N ASP A 154 9.41 4.24 -20.41
CA ASP A 154 10.16 5.08 -21.35
C ASP A 154 9.34 5.39 -22.62
N LYS A 155 8.41 4.49 -22.97
CA LYS A 155 7.47 4.66 -24.09
C LYS A 155 6.10 4.14 -23.70
N SER A 156 5.05 4.84 -24.11
CA SER A 156 3.66 4.45 -23.81
C SER A 156 3.30 3.06 -24.32
N GLY A 157 3.79 2.70 -25.52
CA GLY A 157 3.55 1.39 -26.14
C GLY A 157 4.00 0.20 -25.30
N LEU A 158 5.01 0.37 -24.44
CA LEU A 158 5.55 -0.70 -23.59
C LEU A 158 4.55 -1.18 -22.54
N VAL A 159 3.62 -0.32 -22.14
CA VAL A 159 2.56 -0.72 -21.23
C VAL A 159 1.71 -1.83 -21.86
N PHE A 160 1.41 -1.70 -23.16
CA PHE A 160 0.57 -2.65 -23.88
C PHE A 160 1.37 -3.84 -24.41
N SER A 161 2.60 -3.63 -24.89
CA SER A 161 3.42 -4.71 -25.48
C SER A 161 4.08 -5.60 -24.44
N ASP A 162 4.47 -5.04 -23.28
CA ASP A 162 5.32 -5.75 -22.31
C ASP A 162 4.57 -6.00 -21.00
N LEU A 163 3.94 -4.97 -20.43
CA LEU A 163 3.31 -5.09 -19.11
C LEU A 163 1.95 -5.80 -19.16
N PHE A 164 1.08 -5.48 -20.13
CA PHE A 164 -0.24 -6.13 -20.25
C PHE A 164 -0.14 -7.65 -20.38
N PRO A 165 0.76 -8.24 -21.21
CA PRO A 165 0.97 -9.68 -21.25
C PRO A 165 1.38 -10.27 -19.90
N ILE A 166 2.26 -9.59 -19.15
CA ILE A 166 2.64 -10.01 -17.79
C ILE A 166 1.40 -10.03 -16.88
N LEU A 167 0.65 -8.92 -16.83
CA LEU A 167 -0.53 -8.79 -15.97
C LEU A 167 -1.61 -9.83 -16.30
N ASN A 168 -1.85 -10.10 -17.58
CA ASN A 168 -2.78 -11.14 -18.02
C ASN A 168 -2.33 -12.56 -17.62
N GLY A 169 -1.05 -12.76 -17.36
CA GLY A 169 -0.50 -14.01 -16.85
C GLY A 169 -0.59 -14.18 -15.32
N ILE A 170 -0.97 -13.15 -14.57
CA ILE A 170 -1.06 -13.18 -13.10
C ILE A 170 -2.47 -13.57 -12.68
N ARG A 171 -2.63 -14.77 -12.09
CA ARG A 171 -3.95 -15.31 -11.69
C ARG A 171 -4.70 -14.45 -10.67
N SER A 172 -3.98 -13.70 -9.84
CA SER A 172 -4.55 -12.87 -8.79
C SER A 172 -5.32 -11.65 -9.30
N ILE A 173 -5.15 -11.28 -10.57
CA ILE A 173 -5.80 -10.14 -11.20
C ILE A 173 -6.36 -10.51 -12.58
N SER A 174 -7.23 -9.67 -13.11
CA SER A 174 -7.80 -9.82 -14.45
C SER A 174 -8.15 -8.47 -15.07
N ALA A 175 -8.41 -8.48 -16.38
CA ALA A 175 -8.89 -7.32 -17.13
C ALA A 175 -8.07 -6.03 -16.87
N PRO A 176 -6.76 -6.02 -17.16
CA PRO A 176 -5.96 -4.81 -17.03
C PRO A 176 -6.51 -3.72 -17.96
N PHE A 177 -6.73 -2.54 -17.38
CA PHE A 177 -7.27 -1.37 -18.07
C PHE A 177 -6.32 -0.19 -17.88
N PHE A 178 -5.97 0.48 -18.98
CA PHE A 178 -5.16 1.69 -18.94
C PHE A 178 -6.03 2.89 -18.57
N GLU A 179 -5.89 3.39 -17.35
CA GLU A 179 -6.71 4.48 -16.84
C GLU A 179 -6.19 5.84 -17.32
N ARG A 180 -4.90 6.10 -17.14
CA ARG A 180 -4.28 7.37 -17.54
C ARG A 180 -2.77 7.26 -17.70
N GLY A 181 -2.23 8.15 -18.53
CA GLY A 181 -0.80 8.37 -18.71
C GLY A 181 -0.47 9.86 -18.62
N LYS A 182 0.64 10.19 -17.96
CA LYS A 182 1.18 11.55 -17.89
C LYS A 182 2.64 11.55 -18.33
N PHE A 183 2.94 12.32 -19.36
CA PHE A 183 4.31 12.45 -19.85
C PHE A 183 5.08 13.51 -19.08
N PHE A 184 6.38 13.29 -18.93
CA PHE A 184 7.31 14.22 -18.31
C PHE A 184 8.72 14.00 -18.88
N ASP A 185 9.53 15.05 -18.88
CA ASP A 185 10.90 14.99 -19.40
C ASP A 185 11.89 14.72 -18.26
N THR A 186 12.89 13.90 -18.55
CA THR A 186 14.03 13.59 -17.67
C THR A 186 15.33 13.72 -18.45
N GLU A 187 16.47 13.66 -17.76
CA GLU A 187 17.79 13.66 -18.40
C GLU A 187 17.96 12.53 -19.43
N ASP A 188 17.33 11.38 -19.19
CA ASP A 188 17.35 10.21 -20.10
C ASP A 188 16.35 10.34 -21.27
N GLY A 189 15.60 11.45 -21.35
CA GLY A 189 14.54 11.67 -22.32
C GLY A 189 13.13 11.66 -21.72
N ARG A 190 12.14 11.68 -22.61
CA ARG A 190 10.72 11.77 -22.25
C ARG A 190 10.21 10.42 -21.74
N LYS A 191 9.62 10.41 -20.55
CA LYS A 191 9.04 9.23 -19.88
C LYS A 191 7.54 9.43 -19.67
N MET A 192 6.84 8.36 -19.31
CA MET A 192 5.41 8.35 -19.01
C MET A 192 5.14 7.68 -17.68
N GLU A 193 4.51 8.42 -16.76
CA GLU A 193 3.83 7.82 -15.61
C GLU A 193 2.53 7.20 -16.07
N TYR A 194 2.25 5.96 -15.68
CA TYR A 194 1.02 5.28 -16.02
C TYR A 194 0.25 4.87 -14.75
N THR A 195 -1.08 4.80 -14.90
CA THR A 195 -1.99 4.21 -13.91
C THR A 195 -2.85 3.17 -14.62
N LEU A 196 -2.86 1.95 -14.09
CA LEU A 196 -3.68 0.84 -14.54
C LEU A 196 -4.68 0.45 -13.45
N GLN A 197 -5.86 0.02 -13.86
CA GLN A 197 -6.83 -0.65 -13.01
C GLN A 197 -6.92 -2.11 -13.43
N CYS A 198 -6.90 -3.02 -12.47
CA CYS A 198 -7.16 -4.43 -12.69
C CYS A 198 -8.28 -4.87 -11.75
N LYS A 199 -9.09 -5.84 -12.17
CA LYS A 199 -10.05 -6.52 -11.29
C LYS A 199 -9.35 -7.64 -10.53
N TRP A 200 -9.86 -8.02 -9.36
CA TRP A 200 -9.42 -9.25 -8.71
C TRP A 200 -9.74 -10.49 -9.55
N GLY A 201 -8.86 -11.49 -9.52
CA GLY A 201 -9.05 -12.75 -10.23
C GLY A 201 -10.27 -13.53 -9.72
N ALA A 202 -10.98 -14.20 -10.64
CA ALA A 202 -12.19 -14.96 -10.33
C ALA A 202 -11.93 -16.39 -9.81
N LYS A 203 -10.68 -16.88 -9.85
CA LYS A 203 -10.31 -18.24 -9.45
C LYS A 203 -9.02 -18.21 -8.65
N PHE A 204 -9.09 -18.71 -7.42
CA PHE A 204 -7.96 -18.99 -6.55
C PHE A 204 -7.64 -20.48 -6.64
#